data_AF-A0A2R6NF32-F1
#
_entry.id   AF-A0A2R6NF32-F1
#
_cell.length_a   1.000
_cell.length_b   1.000
_cell.length_c   1.000
_cell.angle_alpha   90.00
_cell.angle_beta   90.00
_cell.angle_gamma   90.00
#
_symmetry.space_group_name_H-M   'P 1'
#
loop_
_entity.id
_entity.type
_entity.pdbx_description
1 polymer ?
#
loop_
_entity_poly.entity_id
_entity_poly.type
_entity_poly.pdbx_seq_one_letter_code
_entity_poly.pdbx_strand_id
1 'polypeptide(L)'
;MKFITKVYHPNVSSASGAICLDILKDAWSPVLTLKSTLISLQSLLCSPEPNDPQDAEVAKHYMTSKSSFEETARYWTMIYAGGPGKGGVPKATKGGTMDEVAMAGLEKAHVDQFEAIGFERSKVIDVLRRLNYRGANVAKINDDRVVEELLK
;
A
#
# COMPACT_ATOMS: atom_id res chain seq x y z
N MET A 1 11.33 19.77 2.53
CA MET A 1 10.44 18.76 3.16
C MET A 1 9.82 17.91 2.05
N LYS A 2 9.65 16.60 2.25
CA LYS A 2 8.98 15.73 1.26
C LYS A 2 8.18 14.63 1.94
N PHE A 3 7.15 14.13 1.26
CA PHE A 3 6.47 12.92 1.68
C PHE A 3 7.31 11.70 1.34
N ILE A 4 7.44 10.78 2.30
CA ILE A 4 7.99 9.44 2.08
C ILE A 4 6.86 8.50 1.65
N THR A 5 5.70 8.62 2.30
CA THR A 5 4.47 7.94 1.93
C THR A 5 3.95 8.48 0.60
N LYS A 6 3.44 7.61 -0.27
CA LYS A 6 2.78 8.05 -1.50
C LYS A 6 1.45 8.74 -1.17
N VAL A 7 1.26 9.93 -1.70
CA VAL A 7 0.06 10.75 -1.48
C VAL A 7 -0.50 11.17 -2.83
N TYR A 8 -1.82 11.03 -2.99
CA TYR A 8 -2.54 11.47 -4.18
C TYR A 8 -3.14 12.85 -3.91
N HIS A 9 -2.44 13.92 -4.30
CA HIS A 9 -2.85 15.29 -4.00
C HIS A 9 -2.32 16.29 -5.05
N PRO A 10 -3.09 17.29 -5.50
CA PRO A 10 -2.66 18.24 -6.54
C PRO A 10 -1.34 18.96 -6.23
N ASN A 11 -1.11 19.33 -4.97
CA ASN A 11 0.12 20.02 -4.53
C ASN A 11 1.24 19.08 -4.02
N VAL A 12 1.10 17.77 -4.22
CA VAL A 12 2.13 16.78 -3.87
C VAL A 12 2.44 15.91 -5.09
N SER A 13 3.71 15.79 -5.44
CA SER A 13 4.14 14.90 -6.53
C SER A 13 3.87 13.44 -6.17
N SER A 14 3.04 12.76 -6.96
CA SER A 14 2.70 11.35 -6.80
C SER A 14 3.91 10.40 -6.98
N ALA A 15 4.91 10.81 -7.76
CA ALA A 15 6.12 10.04 -8.04
C ALA A 15 7.24 10.27 -7.01
N SER A 16 7.47 11.53 -6.60
CA SER A 16 8.64 11.91 -5.79
C SER A 16 8.32 12.29 -4.35
N GLY A 17 7.04 12.57 -4.04
CA GLY A 17 6.60 13.13 -2.76
C GLY A 17 7.03 14.58 -2.54
N ALA A 18 7.56 15.26 -3.56
CA ALA A 18 7.87 16.69 -3.50
C ALA A 18 6.60 17.51 -3.26
N ILE A 19 6.72 18.57 -2.46
CA ILE A 19 5.62 19.45 -2.08
C ILE A 19 5.94 20.85 -2.61
N CYS A 20 5.01 21.44 -3.36
CA CYS A 20 5.07 22.87 -3.64
C CYS A 20 4.38 23.60 -2.48
N LEU A 21 5.14 24.27 -1.63
CA LEU A 21 4.58 25.09 -0.56
C LEU A 21 5.43 26.35 -0.43
N ASP A 22 4.78 27.51 -0.49
CA ASP A 22 5.44 28.82 -0.48
C ASP A 22 6.28 29.03 0.78
N ILE A 23 5.86 28.46 1.92
CA ILE A 23 6.58 28.54 3.20
C ILE A 23 7.94 27.80 3.18
N LEU A 24 8.19 26.97 2.17
CA LEU A 24 9.45 26.25 1.94
C LEU A 24 10.29 26.90 0.84
N LYS A 25 9.77 27.92 0.16
CA LYS A 25 10.43 28.72 -0.88
C LYS A 25 10.55 30.17 -0.41
N ASP A 26 9.74 31.07 -0.98
CA ASP A 26 9.89 32.52 -0.85
C ASP A 26 9.23 33.09 0.43
N ALA A 27 8.29 32.36 1.03
CA ALA A 27 7.63 32.76 2.27
C ALA A 27 8.29 32.14 3.52
N TRP A 28 9.49 31.59 3.40
CA TRP A 28 10.23 31.06 4.54
C TRP A 28 10.75 32.19 5.45
N SER A 29 10.52 32.06 6.75
CA SER A 29 11.00 32.99 7.78
C SER A 29 11.64 32.22 8.93
N PRO A 30 12.71 32.73 9.57
CA PRO A 30 13.37 32.07 10.71
C PRO A 30 12.45 31.93 11.94
N VAL A 31 11.29 32.62 11.95
CA VAL A 31 10.24 32.47 12.98
C VAL A 31 9.41 31.19 12.75
N LEU A 32 9.41 30.63 11.55
CA LEU A 32 8.69 29.40 11.24
C LEU A 32 9.35 28.20 11.95
N THR A 33 8.58 27.60 12.84
CA THR A 33 8.97 26.38 13.54
C THR A 33 8.50 25.14 12.76
N LEU A 34 9.11 23.99 13.05
CA LEU A 34 8.65 22.70 12.52
C LEU A 34 7.15 22.47 12.76
N LYS A 35 6.64 22.89 13.94
CA LYS A 35 5.23 22.77 14.30
C LYS A 35 4.33 23.61 13.39
N SER A 36 4.67 24.89 13.18
CA SER A 36 3.90 25.75 12.27
C SER A 36 3.95 25.23 10.84
N THR A 37 5.09 24.73 10.37
CA THR A 37 5.22 24.12 9.03
C THR A 37 4.34 22.88 8.88
N LEU A 38 4.28 22.01 9.89
CA LEU A 38 3.41 20.82 9.88
C LEU A 38 1.92 21.18 9.91
N ILE A 39 1.53 22.23 10.64
CA ILE A 39 0.15 22.73 10.65
C ILE A 39 -0.23 23.26 9.27
N SER A 40 0.63 24.08 8.64
CA SER A 40 0.40 24.55 7.27
C SER A 40 0.28 23.40 6.28
N LEU A 41 1.09 22.36 6.43
CA LEU A 41 0.98 21.15 5.61
C LEU A 41 -0.35 20.41 5.82
N GLN A 42 -0.83 20.32 7.06
CA GLN A 42 -2.14 19.74 7.34
C GLN A 42 -3.26 20.55 6.70
N SER A 43 -3.20 21.88 6.78
CA SER A 43 -4.14 22.77 6.11
C SER A 43 -4.15 22.56 4.60
N LEU A 44 -2.97 22.41 3.97
CA LEU A 44 -2.85 22.09 2.55
C LEU A 44 -3.55 20.78 2.18
N LEU A 45 -3.37 19.72 2.98
CA LEU A 45 -4.02 18.43 2.73
C LEU A 45 -5.55 18.50 2.87
N CYS A 46 -6.06 19.41 3.70
CA CYS A 46 -7.51 19.66 3.84
C CYS A 46 -8.07 20.51 2.71
N SER A 47 -7.24 21.32 2.04
CA SER A 47 -7.66 22.31 1.05
C SER A 47 -6.64 22.40 -0.08
N PRO A 48 -6.78 21.54 -1.12
CA PRO A 48 -5.90 21.57 -2.28
C PRO A 48 -6.05 22.87 -3.07
N GLU A 49 -4.94 23.36 -3.62
CA GLU A 49 -4.89 24.53 -4.49
C GLU A 49 -4.64 24.08 -5.94
N PRO A 50 -5.68 23.93 -6.77
CA PRO A 50 -5.54 23.41 -8.14
C PRO A 50 -4.93 24.43 -9.12
N ASN A 51 -4.86 25.72 -8.77
CA ASN A 51 -4.32 26.76 -9.66
C ASN A 51 -2.78 26.78 -9.71
N ASP A 52 -2.10 26.27 -8.67
CA ASP A 52 -0.65 26.06 -8.64
C ASP A 52 -0.30 24.59 -8.28
N PRO A 53 -0.53 23.64 -9.20
CA PRO A 53 -0.37 22.24 -8.90
C PRO A 53 1.09 21.78 -8.99
N GLN A 54 1.48 20.89 -8.07
CA GLN A 54 2.74 20.16 -8.17
C GLN A 54 2.61 18.94 -9.09
N ASP A 55 1.40 18.38 -9.20
CA ASP A 55 1.06 17.27 -10.07
C ASP A 55 -0.13 17.66 -10.97
N ALA A 56 0.19 17.96 -12.23
CA ALA A 56 -0.78 18.49 -13.20
C ALA A 56 -1.87 17.46 -13.56
N GLU A 57 -1.55 16.17 -13.56
CA GLU A 57 -2.54 15.12 -13.86
C GLU A 57 -3.54 14.98 -12.72
N VAL A 58 -3.05 14.98 -11.49
CA VAL A 58 -3.91 14.91 -10.29
C VAL A 58 -4.78 16.17 -10.17
N ALA A 59 -4.24 17.35 -10.48
CA ALA A 59 -4.99 18.60 -10.49
C ALA A 59 -6.08 18.60 -11.56
N LYS A 60 -5.77 18.16 -12.78
CA LYS A 60 -6.78 18.01 -13.85
C LYS A 60 -7.88 17.03 -13.44
N HIS A 61 -7.52 15.92 -12.80
CA HIS A 61 -8.49 14.96 -12.30
C HIS A 61 -9.39 15.59 -11.21
N TYR A 62 -8.81 16.31 -10.25
CA TYR A 62 -9.54 17.03 -9.21
C TYR A 62 -10.54 18.05 -9.78
N MET A 63 -10.13 18.83 -10.79
CA MET A 63 -11.00 19.83 -11.42
C MET A 63 -12.10 19.20 -12.29
N THR A 64 -11.83 18.06 -12.92
CA THR A 64 -12.79 17.38 -13.81
C THR A 64 -13.84 16.61 -13.03
N SER A 65 -13.43 15.86 -12.00
CA SER A 65 -14.33 15.04 -11.19
C SER A 65 -13.84 14.91 -9.76
N LYS A 66 -14.37 15.77 -8.89
CA LYS A 66 -14.04 15.76 -7.46
C LYS A 66 -14.40 14.43 -6.78
N SER A 67 -15.53 13.83 -7.13
CA SER A 67 -15.97 12.55 -6.54
C SER A 67 -15.01 11.41 -6.85
N SER A 68 -14.57 11.28 -8.11
CA SER A 68 -13.64 10.23 -8.51
C SER A 68 -12.23 10.45 -7.95
N PHE A 69 -11.82 11.73 -7.84
CA PHE A 69 -10.61 12.10 -7.11
C PHE A 69 -10.67 11.66 -5.64
N GLU A 70 -11.76 11.93 -4.94
CA GLU A 70 -11.92 11.57 -3.52
C GLU A 70 -11.85 10.05 -3.29
N GLU A 71 -12.44 9.25 -4.19
CA GLU A 71 -12.32 7.79 -4.17
C GLU A 71 -10.87 7.33 -4.35
N THR A 72 -10.16 7.91 -5.32
CA THR A 72 -8.76 7.59 -5.61
C THR A 72 -7.84 7.99 -4.45
N ALA A 73 -8.04 9.18 -3.90
CA ALA A 73 -7.29 9.69 -2.75
C ALA A 73 -7.54 8.83 -1.50
N ARG A 74 -8.78 8.41 -1.27
CA ARG A 74 -9.13 7.46 -0.21
C ARG A 74 -8.44 6.12 -0.41
N TYR A 75 -8.47 5.56 -1.62
CA TYR A 75 -7.80 4.31 -1.97
C TYR A 75 -6.28 4.38 -1.69
N TRP A 76 -5.62 5.46 -2.11
CA TRP A 76 -4.20 5.68 -1.81
C TRP A 76 -3.93 5.79 -0.32
N THR A 77 -4.79 6.50 0.42
CA THR A 77 -4.66 6.64 1.87
C THR A 77 -4.80 5.29 2.59
N MET A 78 -5.69 4.41 2.11
CA MET A 78 -5.83 3.07 2.67
C MET A 78 -4.56 2.22 2.44
N ILE A 79 -4.02 2.24 1.23
CA ILE A 79 -2.88 1.38 0.86
C ILE A 79 -1.56 1.89 1.43
N TYR A 80 -1.32 3.20 1.37
CA TYR A 80 -0.01 3.76 1.70
C TYR A 80 0.05 4.39 3.08
N ALA A 81 -1.07 4.87 3.63
CA ALA A 81 -1.11 5.60 4.90
C ALA A 81 -1.91 4.91 6.01
N GLY A 82 -2.50 3.72 5.76
CA GLY A 82 -3.23 2.95 6.77
C GLY A 82 -4.53 3.60 7.24
N GLY A 83 -5.27 4.25 6.33
CA GLY A 83 -6.53 4.94 6.64
C GLY A 83 -7.60 4.04 7.30
N PRO A 84 -8.57 4.62 8.03
CA PRO A 84 -9.59 3.89 8.78
C PRO A 84 -10.70 3.36 7.84
N GLY A 85 -10.36 2.35 7.04
CA GLY A 85 -11.29 1.53 6.29
C GLY A 85 -11.21 0.10 6.84
N LYS A 86 -12.35 -0.47 7.22
CA LYS A 86 -12.46 -1.88 7.61
C LYS A 86 -11.82 -2.77 6.53
N GLY A 87 -10.92 -3.67 6.92
CA GLY A 87 -10.31 -4.68 6.04
C GLY A 87 -8.86 -4.37 5.72
N GLY A 88 -7.96 -5.14 6.33
CA GLY A 88 -6.52 -4.90 6.30
C GLY A 88 -5.88 -4.95 4.91
N VAL A 89 -4.89 -4.09 4.72
CA VAL A 89 -3.70 -4.33 3.90
C VAL A 89 -2.50 -3.81 4.73
N PRO A 90 -1.38 -4.54 4.76
CA PRO A 90 -0.45 -4.49 5.88
C PRO A 90 0.37 -3.20 5.91
N LYS A 91 0.46 -2.68 7.13
CA LYS A 91 1.37 -1.63 7.57
C LYS A 91 2.78 -1.95 7.06
N ALA A 92 3.35 -1.03 6.28
CA ALA A 92 4.78 -0.99 5.97
C ALA A 92 5.56 -0.81 7.28
N THR A 93 5.84 -1.94 7.93
CA THR A 93 6.68 -2.04 9.11
C THR A 93 7.91 -2.82 8.68
N LYS A 94 9.07 -2.23 8.95
CA LYS A 94 10.40 -2.75 8.65
C LYS A 94 10.49 -4.26 8.92
N GLY A 95 10.97 -5.02 7.93
CA GLY A 95 11.51 -6.37 8.10
C GLY A 95 10.52 -7.42 8.58
N GLY A 96 9.80 -8.05 7.66
CA GLY A 96 9.00 -9.25 7.92
C GLY A 96 8.28 -9.65 6.65
N THR A 97 8.75 -10.72 6.02
CA THR A 97 8.14 -11.50 4.92
C THR A 97 6.73 -11.05 4.54
N MET A 98 6.65 -10.23 3.49
CA MET A 98 5.40 -9.89 2.80
C MET A 98 4.70 -11.22 2.47
N ASP A 99 3.49 -11.47 2.99
CA ASP A 99 2.83 -12.79 2.99
C ASP A 99 2.89 -13.46 1.60
N GLU A 100 3.91 -14.30 1.40
CA GLU A 100 4.20 -15.02 0.15
C GLU A 100 2.99 -15.83 -0.32
N VAL A 101 2.18 -16.28 0.65
CA VAL A 101 0.91 -16.99 0.46
C VAL A 101 -0.10 -16.17 -0.35
N ALA A 102 -0.24 -14.87 -0.05
CA ALA A 102 -1.18 -13.98 -0.72
C ALA A 102 -0.71 -13.64 -2.14
N MET A 103 0.60 -13.42 -2.33
CA MET A 103 1.18 -13.23 -3.66
C MET A 103 1.07 -14.49 -4.52
N ALA A 104 1.20 -15.66 -3.89
CA ALA A 104 0.99 -16.95 -4.52
C ALA A 104 -0.50 -17.30 -4.67
N GLY A 105 -1.46 -16.42 -4.38
CA GLY A 105 -2.89 -16.70 -4.54
C GLY A 105 -3.36 -17.99 -3.86
N LEU A 106 -2.64 -18.43 -2.83
CA LEU A 106 -2.92 -19.62 -2.05
C LEU A 106 -3.77 -19.23 -0.86
N GLU A 107 -4.58 -20.16 -0.40
CA GLU A 107 -5.35 -19.97 0.82
C GLU A 107 -4.46 -20.25 2.04
N LYS A 108 -4.45 -19.31 2.99
CA LYS A 108 -3.59 -19.40 4.17
C LYS A 108 -3.84 -20.66 5.01
N ALA A 109 -5.09 -21.10 5.07
CA ALA A 109 -5.47 -22.33 5.79
C ALA A 109 -4.71 -23.57 5.28
N HIS A 110 -4.45 -23.67 3.98
CA HIS A 110 -3.71 -24.81 3.42
C HIS A 110 -2.23 -24.75 3.75
N VAL A 111 -1.63 -23.55 3.77
CA VAL A 111 -0.23 -23.38 4.14
C VAL A 111 -0.03 -23.67 5.63
N ASP A 112 -0.93 -23.15 6.47
CA ASP A 112 -0.89 -23.36 7.92
C ASP A 112 -1.08 -24.85 8.28
N GLN A 113 -1.86 -25.61 7.50
CA GLN A 113 -2.03 -27.06 7.67
C GLN A 113 -0.70 -27.82 7.48
N PHE A 114 0.07 -27.52 6.43
CA PHE A 114 1.35 -28.19 6.20
C PHE A 114 2.48 -27.65 7.09
N GLU A 115 2.42 -26.38 7.49
CA GLU A 115 3.32 -25.80 8.50
C GLU A 115 3.13 -26.45 9.86
N ALA A 116 1.89 -26.73 10.27
CA ALA A 116 1.57 -27.43 11.52
C ALA A 116 2.08 -28.89 11.56
N ILE A 117 2.28 -29.51 10.39
CA ILE A 117 2.87 -30.84 10.24
C ILE A 117 4.41 -30.79 10.34
N GLY A 118 4.99 -29.58 10.37
CA GLY A 118 6.43 -29.35 10.58
C GLY A 118 7.21 -29.00 9.31
N PHE A 119 6.53 -28.72 8.20
CA PHE A 119 7.20 -28.29 6.96
C PHE A 119 7.50 -26.79 6.97
N GLU A 120 8.64 -26.40 6.40
CA GLU A 120 9.02 -24.99 6.29
C GLU A 120 8.06 -24.24 5.36
N ARG A 121 7.55 -23.11 5.84
CA ARG A 121 6.53 -22.29 5.15
C ARG A 121 6.93 -21.93 3.71
N SER A 122 8.20 -21.59 3.47
CA SER A 122 8.68 -21.25 2.12
C SER A 122 8.60 -22.45 1.16
N LYS A 123 8.99 -23.65 1.63
CA LYS A 123 8.92 -24.90 0.85
C LYS A 123 7.47 -25.28 0.53
N VAL A 124 6.57 -25.13 1.50
CA VAL A 124 5.12 -25.35 1.31
C VAL A 124 4.55 -24.46 0.23
N ILE A 125 4.86 -23.16 0.27
CA ILE A 125 4.34 -22.19 -0.70
C ILE A 125 4.84 -22.51 -2.11
N ASP A 126 6.11 -22.88 -2.27
CA ASP A 126 6.68 -23.24 -3.57
C ASP A 126 6.05 -24.51 -4.16
N VAL A 127 5.85 -25.55 -3.35
CA VAL A 127 5.22 -26.82 -3.79
C VAL A 127 3.75 -26.60 -4.13
N LEU A 128 2.99 -25.90 -3.28
CA LEU A 128 1.58 -25.61 -3.54
C LEU A 128 1.40 -24.71 -4.78
N ARG A 129 2.32 -23.77 -5.01
CA ARG A 129 2.35 -22.96 -6.24
C ARG A 129 2.62 -23.80 -7.48
N ARG A 130 3.56 -24.75 -7.41
CA ARG A 130 3.89 -25.67 -8.51
C ARG A 130 2.74 -26.64 -8.83
N LEU A 131 2.07 -27.13 -7.80
CA LEU A 131 0.92 -28.04 -7.94
C LEU A 131 -0.38 -27.31 -8.31
N ASN A 132 -0.36 -25.97 -8.40
CA ASN A 132 -1.53 -25.14 -8.64
C ASN A 132 -2.68 -25.45 -7.66
N TYR A 133 -2.33 -25.62 -6.39
CA TYR A 133 -3.22 -26.00 -5.29
C TYR A 133 -4.12 -24.82 -4.87
N ARG A 134 -5.09 -24.49 -5.74
CA ARG A 134 -5.98 -23.33 -5.62
C ARG A 134 -7.41 -23.69 -6.02
N GLY A 135 -8.40 -23.18 -5.27
CA GLY A 135 -9.82 -23.29 -5.60
C GLY A 135 -10.28 -24.73 -5.89
N ALA A 136 -10.87 -24.95 -7.06
CA ALA A 136 -11.39 -26.27 -7.47
C ALA A 136 -10.33 -27.37 -7.63
N ASN A 137 -9.04 -27.02 -7.66
CA ASN A 137 -7.96 -28.01 -7.73
C ASN A 137 -7.60 -28.60 -6.37
N VAL A 138 -7.94 -27.91 -5.26
CA VAL A 138 -7.72 -28.41 -3.89
C VAL A 138 -8.47 -29.73 -3.70
N ALA A 139 -9.74 -29.82 -4.13
CA ALA A 139 -10.53 -31.04 -4.05
C ALA A 139 -10.08 -32.16 -5.02
N LYS A 140 -9.16 -31.86 -5.97
CA LYS A 140 -8.66 -32.82 -6.97
C LYS A 140 -7.27 -33.35 -6.64
N ILE A 141 -6.53 -32.67 -5.77
CA ILE A 141 -5.16 -33.02 -5.40
C ILE A 141 -5.23 -33.55 -3.97
N ASN A 142 -4.94 -34.83 -3.78
CA ASN A 142 -4.91 -35.43 -2.44
C ASN A 142 -3.76 -34.85 -1.62
N ASP A 143 -4.04 -34.56 -0.35
CA ASP A 143 -3.08 -34.06 0.64
C ASP A 143 -1.82 -34.94 0.71
N ASP A 144 -1.96 -36.27 0.61
CA ASP A 144 -0.83 -37.22 0.61
C ASP A 144 0.18 -36.96 -0.52
N ARG A 145 -0.31 -36.58 -1.70
CA ARG A 145 0.55 -36.26 -2.85
C ARG A 145 1.31 -34.96 -2.64
N VAL A 146 0.71 -34.00 -1.93
CA VAL A 146 1.37 -32.75 -1.55
C VAL A 146 2.48 -33.03 -0.53
N VAL A 147 2.21 -33.90 0.45
CA VAL A 147 3.19 -34.32 1.46
C VAL A 147 4.36 -35.08 0.82
N GLU A 148 4.12 -35.98 -0.14
CA GLU A 148 5.20 -36.64 -0.88
C GLU A 148 6.11 -35.66 -1.62
N GLU A 149 5.56 -34.62 -2.25
CA GLU A 149 6.35 -33.59 -2.92
C GLU A 149 7.08 -32.67 -1.93
N LEU A 150 6.55 -32.50 -0.72
CA LEU A 150 7.21 -31.75 0.36
C LEU A 150 8.37 -32.53 1.00
N LEU A 151 8.34 -33.86 0.95
CA LEU A 151 9.39 -34.75 1.47
C LEU A 151 10.53 -35.01 0.49
N LYS A 152 10.34 -34.70 -0.80
CA LYS A 152 11.42 -34.67 -1.80
C LYS A 152 12.35 -33.47 -1.59
#